data_AF-A0A162NGU6-F1
#
_entry.id   AF-A0A162NGU6-F1
#
_cell.length_a   1.000
_cell.length_b   1.000
_cell.length_c   1.000
_cell.angle_alpha   90.00
_cell.angle_beta   90.00
_cell.angle_gamma   90.00
#
_symmetry.space_group_name_H-M   'P 1'
#
loop_
_entity.id
_entity.type
_entity.pdbx_description
1 polymer ?
#
loop_
_entity_poly.entity_id
_entity_poly.type
_entity_poly.pdbx_seq_one_letter_code
_entity_poly.pdbx_strand_id
1 'polypeptide(L)'
;MGVSNPFFWRHCLFTSFLKLRRQRVRQIECKNPIPEELLQYKLPGDYIPGTDQISKFVAKNQFTIDLITTSLLSVPAGTYTTGDSMFIDGTECDTFYLPRSTELVNLSFLFVGSFVLKRVVEIQHTMTHVFMCRAVQYCLNVYRRFHIFPILLIVCTSKTESKALGELFKPIQNKSYLLETPCCHFATNCFMLTKQSINPFIDNLDINALDPLVAFAHFLTSGQQSIISIDRWDDPTVTKLYLVAMEMVKKDREAENDKVEALQTICQATQIQFEKILSTIFDNPKQAQRYADAGRHYSASLKRKYDAMKQGSSNTPPEATTPMELSKVFDGASCSTNFKNEKLVVFVNTWKQNNNGRMNWSACWEEGKKKGLFTEYSNSHSLKNIYHKMKNDS
;
A
#
# COMPACT_ATOMS: atom_id res chain seq x y z
N MET A 1 -30.52 54.48 0.85
CA MET A 1 -29.19 53.89 1.10
C MET A 1 -29.38 52.65 1.96
N GLY A 2 -28.86 51.51 1.52
CA GLY A 2 -28.94 50.26 2.29
C GLY A 2 -28.76 49.03 1.41
N VAL A 3 -27.68 48.99 0.62
CA VAL A 3 -27.32 47.80 -0.16
C VAL A 3 -26.83 46.74 0.82
N SER A 4 -27.62 45.68 1.02
CA SER A 4 -27.25 44.52 1.83
C SER A 4 -26.14 43.75 1.12
N ASN A 5 -24.95 43.73 1.71
CA ASN A 5 -23.78 43.11 1.12
C ASN A 5 -23.76 41.59 1.40
N PRO A 6 -23.95 40.71 0.40
CA PRO A 6 -24.02 39.26 0.59
C PRO A 6 -22.68 38.62 1.02
N PHE A 7 -21.57 39.36 0.96
CA PHE A 7 -20.27 38.90 1.46
C PHE A 7 -20.19 38.84 2.99
N PHE A 8 -20.93 39.69 3.71
CA PHE A 8 -20.84 39.77 5.16
C PHE A 8 -21.44 38.53 5.84
N TRP A 9 -22.55 38.02 5.30
CA TRP A 9 -23.22 36.82 5.81
C TRP A 9 -22.40 35.54 5.59
N ARG A 10 -21.70 35.42 4.46
CA ARG A 10 -20.80 34.28 4.21
C ARG A 10 -19.61 34.25 5.17
N HIS A 11 -19.04 35.42 5.48
CA HIS A 11 -17.91 35.49 6.42
C HIS A 11 -18.35 35.24 7.88
N CYS A 12 -19.51 35.73 8.30
CA CYS A 12 -20.07 35.46 9.64
C CYS A 12 -20.48 33.99 9.84
N LEU A 13 -21.04 33.33 8.81
CA LEU A 13 -21.36 31.90 8.88
C LEU A 13 -20.10 31.05 8.92
N PHE A 14 -19.08 31.37 8.11
CA PHE A 14 -17.82 30.63 8.08
C PHE A 14 -17.04 30.75 9.40
N THR A 15 -16.99 31.95 9.98
CA THR A 15 -16.33 32.19 11.28
C THR A 15 -17.10 31.60 12.45
N SER A 16 -18.44 31.59 12.41
CA SER A 16 -19.28 30.90 13.41
C SER A 16 -19.14 29.38 13.32
N PHE A 17 -19.05 28.82 12.11
CA PHE A 17 -18.82 27.38 11.89
C PHE A 17 -17.42 26.95 12.37
N LEU A 18 -16.40 27.76 12.13
CA LEU A 18 -15.04 27.55 12.66
C LEU A 18 -14.94 27.71 14.18
N LYS A 19 -15.70 28.65 14.77
CA LYS A 19 -15.79 28.80 16.23
C LYS A 19 -16.50 27.63 16.91
N LEU A 20 -17.62 27.16 16.33
CA LEU A 20 -18.32 25.97 16.80
C LEU A 20 -17.45 24.71 16.66
N ARG A 21 -16.68 24.58 15.57
CA ARG A 21 -15.66 23.51 15.43
C ARG A 21 -14.54 23.62 16.47
N ARG A 22 -14.00 24.82 16.73
CA ARG A 22 -12.93 25.03 17.73
C ARG A 22 -13.39 24.83 19.17
N GLN A 23 -14.65 25.15 19.50
CA GLN A 23 -15.23 24.82 20.80
C GLN A 23 -15.42 23.31 20.96
N ARG A 24 -15.77 22.60 19.88
CA ARG A 24 -15.88 21.13 19.88
C ARG A 24 -14.52 20.44 20.07
N VAL A 25 -13.43 20.99 19.49
CA VAL A 25 -12.05 20.52 19.73
C VAL A 25 -11.63 20.65 21.20
N ARG A 26 -12.18 21.59 21.97
CA ARG A 26 -11.85 21.77 23.40
C ARG A 26 -12.67 20.90 24.35
N GLN A 27 -13.77 20.30 23.91
CA GLN A 27 -14.59 19.42 24.75
C GLN A 27 -14.29 17.93 24.58
N ILE A 28 -13.45 17.56 23.61
CA ILE A 28 -12.99 16.17 23.39
C ILE A 28 -11.60 16.01 24.01
N GLU A 29 -11.49 16.19 25.32
CA GLU A 29 -10.44 15.54 26.11
C GLU A 29 -10.89 14.10 26.37
N CYS A 30 -10.89 13.24 25.35
CA CYS A 30 -11.17 11.81 25.51
C CYS A 30 -10.53 10.97 24.40
N LYS A 31 -9.55 10.16 24.82
CA LYS A 31 -9.06 8.89 24.24
C LYS A 31 -8.66 8.91 22.74
N ASN A 32 -7.35 8.97 22.53
CA ASN A 32 -6.61 8.89 21.26
C ASN A 32 -6.80 10.10 20.33
N PRO A 33 -5.95 11.15 20.48
CA PRO A 33 -5.99 12.27 19.56
C PRO A 33 -5.73 11.79 18.13
N ILE A 34 -6.54 12.28 17.19
CA ILE A 34 -6.33 12.04 15.77
C ILE A 34 -4.94 12.56 15.41
N PRO A 35 -4.09 11.76 14.72
CA PRO A 35 -2.76 12.21 14.35
C PRO A 35 -2.82 13.51 13.54
N GLU A 36 -2.02 14.51 13.93
CA GLU A 36 -2.00 15.81 13.28
C GLU A 36 -1.72 15.71 11.78
N GLU A 37 -0.84 14.78 11.40
CA GLU A 37 -0.56 14.47 10.01
C GLU A 37 -1.82 14.10 9.24
N LEU A 38 -2.71 13.28 9.82
CA LEU A 38 -3.94 12.85 9.17
C LEU A 38 -4.92 14.02 8.97
N LEU A 39 -4.95 14.99 9.89
CA LEU A 39 -5.80 16.18 9.77
C LEU A 39 -5.37 17.10 8.62
N GLN A 40 -4.08 17.13 8.31
CA GLN A 40 -3.51 17.92 7.21
C GLN A 40 -3.46 17.13 5.89
N TYR A 41 -3.53 15.80 5.98
CA TYR A 41 -3.43 14.93 4.82
C TYR A 41 -4.71 14.96 3.98
N LYS A 42 -4.51 15.00 2.67
CA LYS A 42 -5.56 14.87 1.66
C LYS A 42 -5.15 13.76 0.70
N LEU A 43 -5.99 12.74 0.58
CA LEU A 43 -5.81 11.68 -0.41
C LEU A 43 -5.74 12.31 -1.82
N PRO A 44 -4.84 11.86 -2.70
CA PRO A 44 -4.75 12.37 -4.06
C PRO A 44 -6.03 12.13 -4.86
N GLY A 45 -6.19 12.84 -5.99
CA GLY A 45 -7.34 12.72 -6.89
C GLY A 45 -7.64 11.29 -7.33
N ASP A 46 -6.60 10.49 -7.53
CA ASP A 46 -6.73 9.12 -8.02
C ASP A 46 -7.09 8.11 -6.91
N TYR A 47 -7.06 8.53 -5.64
CA TYR A 47 -7.33 7.69 -4.46
C TYR A 47 -8.52 8.21 -3.64
N ILE A 48 -9.57 8.66 -4.32
CA ILE A 48 -10.82 9.07 -3.67
C ILE A 48 -11.50 7.83 -3.05
N PRO A 49 -11.81 7.79 -1.75
CA PRO A 49 -12.52 6.66 -1.15
C PRO A 49 -13.78 6.29 -1.93
N GLY A 50 -13.96 4.99 -2.19
CA GLY A 50 -15.06 4.48 -3.01
C GLY A 50 -14.73 4.33 -4.50
N THR A 51 -13.56 4.78 -4.96
CA THR A 51 -13.01 4.43 -6.27
C THR A 51 -12.21 3.13 -6.20
N ASP A 52 -12.15 2.43 -7.33
CA ASP A 52 -11.63 1.06 -7.46
C ASP A 52 -10.30 0.81 -6.72
N GLN A 53 -9.27 1.62 -7.01
CA GLN A 53 -7.91 1.37 -6.52
C GLN A 53 -7.78 1.49 -4.99
N ILE A 54 -8.21 2.61 -4.40
CA ILE A 54 -8.08 2.81 -2.95
C ILE A 54 -9.03 1.90 -2.17
N SER A 55 -10.22 1.64 -2.71
CA SER A 55 -11.18 0.71 -2.13
C SER A 55 -10.61 -0.70 -2.02
N LYS A 56 -9.94 -1.20 -3.08
CA LYS A 56 -9.24 -2.48 -3.06
C LYS A 56 -8.08 -2.49 -2.07
N PHE A 57 -7.25 -1.45 -2.03
CA PHE A 57 -6.14 -1.38 -1.09
C PHE A 57 -6.59 -1.39 0.37
N VAL A 58 -7.61 -0.59 0.70
CA VAL A 58 -8.18 -0.55 2.05
C VAL A 58 -8.85 -1.88 2.39
N ALA A 59 -9.61 -2.49 1.48
CA ALA A 59 -10.27 -3.79 1.70
C ALA A 59 -9.29 -4.95 1.87
N LYS A 60 -8.08 -4.87 1.29
CA LYS A 60 -7.01 -5.87 1.44
C LYS A 60 -6.17 -5.68 2.70
N ASN A 61 -6.33 -4.57 3.43
CA ASN A 61 -5.61 -4.33 4.69
C ASN A 61 -6.16 -5.22 5.83
N GLN A 62 -5.28 -5.82 6.63
CA GLN A 62 -5.69 -6.74 7.69
C GLN A 62 -6.66 -6.12 8.71
N PHE A 63 -6.49 -4.84 9.07
CA PHE A 63 -7.43 -4.15 9.96
C PHE A 63 -8.84 -4.15 9.37
N THR A 64 -8.98 -3.85 8.09
CA THR A 64 -10.27 -3.83 7.39
C THR A 64 -10.87 -5.23 7.25
N ILE A 65 -10.04 -6.24 7.00
CA ILE A 65 -10.47 -7.65 6.95
C ILE A 65 -11.04 -8.05 8.30
N ASP A 66 -10.32 -7.78 9.39
CA ASP A 66 -10.74 -8.11 10.75
C ASP A 66 -12.02 -7.36 11.10
N LEU A 67 -12.11 -6.08 10.74
CA LEU A 67 -13.30 -5.24 10.89
C LEU A 67 -14.52 -5.88 10.21
N ILE A 68 -14.44 -6.18 8.92
CA ILE A 68 -15.56 -6.74 8.15
C ILE A 68 -15.90 -8.15 8.66
N THR A 69 -14.89 -8.94 9.02
CA THR A 69 -15.10 -10.34 9.42
C THR A 69 -15.70 -10.46 10.80
N THR A 70 -15.20 -9.68 11.76
CA THR A 70 -15.74 -9.56 13.11
C THR A 70 -17.17 -9.03 13.07
N SER A 71 -17.43 -7.95 12.32
CA SER A 71 -18.77 -7.37 12.28
C SER A 71 -19.81 -8.29 11.63
N LEU A 72 -19.47 -9.07 10.61
CA LEU A 72 -20.43 -9.96 9.95
C LEU A 72 -20.58 -11.33 10.61
N LEU A 73 -19.50 -11.94 11.12
CA LEU A 73 -19.50 -13.33 11.64
C LEU A 73 -19.20 -13.43 13.13
N SER A 74 -18.87 -12.33 13.82
CA SER A 74 -18.44 -12.35 15.22
C SER A 74 -17.22 -13.24 15.46
N VAL A 75 -16.31 -13.30 14.49
CA VAL A 75 -15.02 -14.02 14.60
C VAL A 75 -13.91 -13.11 15.14
N PRO A 76 -12.89 -13.67 15.81
CA PRO A 76 -11.74 -12.88 16.28
C PRO A 76 -10.90 -12.30 15.13
N ALA A 77 -10.21 -11.19 15.41
CA ALA A 77 -9.21 -10.61 14.52
C ALA A 77 -8.10 -11.63 14.17
N GLY A 78 -7.58 -11.54 12.95
CA GLY A 78 -6.57 -12.45 12.41
C GLY A 78 -7.13 -13.76 11.86
N THR A 79 -8.43 -14.05 12.01
CA THR A 79 -9.03 -15.31 11.52
C THR A 79 -8.98 -15.42 10.00
N TYR A 80 -9.13 -14.30 9.29
CA TYR A 80 -9.16 -14.24 7.83
C TYR A 80 -7.96 -13.47 7.25
N THR A 81 -7.66 -13.74 5.99
CA THR A 81 -6.65 -13.06 5.17
C THR A 81 -7.17 -12.92 3.73
N THR A 82 -6.49 -12.13 2.92
CA THR A 82 -6.77 -12.07 1.47
C THR A 82 -6.34 -13.37 0.79
N GLY A 83 -7.21 -13.90 -0.07
CA GLY A 83 -6.91 -14.95 -1.04
C GLY A 83 -6.63 -14.39 -2.43
N ASP A 84 -6.35 -15.29 -3.35
CA ASP A 84 -6.28 -14.98 -4.78
C ASP A 84 -7.66 -14.56 -5.30
N SER A 85 -7.74 -13.36 -5.88
CA SER A 85 -8.96 -12.77 -6.44
C SER A 85 -9.25 -13.25 -7.86
N MET A 86 -8.28 -13.85 -8.55
CA MET A 86 -8.43 -14.32 -9.92
C MET A 86 -8.99 -15.74 -9.95
N PHE A 87 -9.99 -15.96 -10.81
CA PHE A 87 -10.65 -17.24 -11.02
C PHE A 87 -10.17 -17.93 -12.30
N ILE A 88 -10.51 -19.22 -12.42
CA ILE A 88 -10.07 -20.10 -13.52
C ILE A 88 -10.61 -19.62 -14.88
N ASP A 89 -11.74 -18.92 -14.90
CA ASP A 89 -12.32 -18.32 -16.10
C ASP A 89 -11.67 -16.97 -16.48
N GLY A 90 -10.60 -16.58 -15.79
CA GLY A 90 -9.89 -15.32 -16.01
C GLY A 90 -10.58 -14.10 -15.42
N THR A 91 -11.72 -14.27 -14.74
CA THR A 91 -12.39 -13.17 -14.06
C THR A 91 -11.76 -12.88 -12.70
N GLU A 92 -11.87 -11.64 -12.22
CA GLU A 92 -11.29 -11.21 -10.95
C GLU A 92 -12.34 -10.43 -10.12
N CYS A 93 -12.53 -10.84 -8.86
CA CYS A 93 -13.31 -10.06 -7.89
C CYS A 93 -12.44 -9.00 -7.20
N ASP A 94 -13.05 -7.97 -6.63
CA ASP A 94 -12.27 -6.89 -6.00
C ASP A 94 -11.44 -7.40 -4.81
N THR A 95 -12.06 -8.20 -3.95
CA THR A 95 -11.37 -8.83 -2.82
C THR A 95 -12.01 -10.16 -2.42
N PHE A 96 -11.17 -11.18 -2.22
CA PHE A 96 -11.57 -12.50 -1.73
C PHE A 96 -10.94 -12.77 -0.36
N TYR A 97 -11.75 -13.12 0.64
CA TYR A 97 -11.27 -13.46 1.98
C TYR A 97 -11.32 -14.96 2.24
N LEU A 98 -10.21 -15.47 2.77
CA LEU A 98 -10.01 -16.86 3.14
C LEU A 98 -9.65 -16.97 4.62
N PRO A 99 -10.09 -18.03 5.32
CA PRO A 99 -9.60 -18.34 6.66
C PRO A 99 -8.10 -18.66 6.63
N ARG A 100 -7.35 -18.24 7.66
CA ARG A 100 -5.89 -18.52 7.74
C ARG A 100 -5.57 -19.97 8.09
N SER A 101 -6.35 -20.58 8.97
CA SER A 101 -6.11 -21.97 9.39
C SER A 101 -6.91 -22.95 8.54
N THR A 102 -6.22 -23.93 7.98
CA THR A 102 -6.82 -25.10 7.31
C THR A 102 -7.51 -26.04 8.30
N GLU A 103 -7.18 -25.98 9.59
CA GLU A 103 -7.87 -26.74 10.63
C GLU A 103 -9.30 -26.24 10.83
N LEU A 104 -9.53 -24.93 10.67
CA LEU A 104 -10.90 -24.39 10.62
C LEU A 104 -11.65 -24.96 9.40
N VAL A 105 -10.99 -25.11 8.25
CA VAL A 105 -11.59 -25.60 7.00
C VAL A 105 -12.05 -27.07 7.10
N ASN A 106 -11.41 -27.89 7.96
CA ASN A 106 -11.69 -29.33 8.11
C ASN A 106 -12.42 -29.72 9.40
N LEU A 107 -12.62 -28.80 10.36
CA LEU A 107 -13.35 -29.09 11.60
C LEU A 107 -14.87 -29.04 11.37
N SER A 108 -15.41 -30.06 10.69
CA SER A 108 -16.86 -30.27 10.52
C SER A 108 -17.52 -31.09 11.64
N PHE A 109 -16.84 -31.40 12.76
CA PHE A 109 -17.38 -32.37 13.73
C PHE A 109 -17.39 -31.98 15.21
N LEU A 110 -17.09 -30.74 15.58
CA LEU A 110 -17.34 -30.29 16.96
C LEU A 110 -18.06 -28.93 16.96
N PHE A 111 -19.34 -28.95 17.32
CA PHE A 111 -20.20 -27.79 17.63
C PHE A 111 -19.41 -26.77 18.47
N VAL A 112 -19.24 -25.52 18.05
CA VAL A 112 -20.21 -24.41 18.15
C VAL A 112 -20.06 -23.43 16.96
N GLY A 113 -21.11 -23.31 16.14
CA GLY A 113 -21.54 -22.01 15.60
C GLY A 113 -20.69 -21.22 14.59
N SER A 114 -19.75 -21.80 13.83
CA SER A 114 -19.18 -21.05 12.69
C SER A 114 -18.80 -21.95 11.52
N PHE A 115 -19.67 -21.98 10.51
CA PHE A 115 -19.29 -22.42 9.18
C PHE A 115 -18.09 -21.57 8.74
N VAL A 116 -17.07 -22.20 8.19
CA VAL A 116 -15.93 -21.50 7.59
C VAL A 116 -16.38 -20.89 6.27
N LEU A 117 -16.92 -19.67 6.36
CA LEU A 117 -17.53 -18.97 5.24
C LEU A 117 -16.46 -18.18 4.50
N LYS A 118 -16.14 -18.63 3.29
CA LYS A 118 -15.32 -17.86 2.33
C LYS A 118 -16.11 -16.63 1.89
N ARG A 119 -15.43 -15.52 1.61
CA ARG A 119 -16.15 -14.27 1.33
C ARG A 119 -15.65 -13.56 0.09
N VAL A 120 -16.60 -13.00 -0.64
CA VAL A 120 -16.36 -12.10 -1.77
C VAL A 120 -16.83 -10.71 -1.34
N VAL A 121 -15.94 -9.72 -1.41
CA VAL A 121 -16.26 -8.32 -1.16
C VAL A 121 -16.12 -7.56 -2.48
N GLU A 122 -17.20 -6.89 -2.88
CA GLU A 122 -17.29 -6.09 -4.10
C GLU A 122 -17.61 -4.65 -3.75
N ILE A 123 -16.87 -3.70 -4.33
CA ILE A 123 -17.08 -2.28 -4.12
C ILE A 123 -17.44 -1.67 -5.47
N GLN A 124 -18.69 -1.26 -5.63
CA GLN A 124 -19.21 -0.82 -6.92
C GLN A 124 -19.78 0.58 -6.85
N HIS A 125 -19.41 1.39 -7.85
CA HIS A 125 -19.99 2.72 -8.01
C HIS A 125 -21.48 2.64 -8.33
N THR A 126 -21.85 1.85 -9.35
CA THR A 126 -23.25 1.67 -9.76
C THR A 126 -23.60 0.21 -9.83
N MET A 127 -24.66 -0.17 -9.12
CA MET A 127 -25.12 -1.56 -9.06
C MET A 127 -26.07 -1.83 -10.22
N THR A 128 -25.58 -2.58 -11.22
CA THR A 128 -26.31 -2.95 -12.45
C THR A 128 -26.67 -4.43 -12.46
N HIS A 129 -27.61 -4.83 -13.32
CA HIS A 129 -27.90 -6.25 -13.53
C HIS A 129 -26.66 -7.04 -14.03
N VAL A 130 -25.86 -6.44 -14.91
CA VAL A 130 -24.62 -7.04 -15.43
C VAL A 130 -23.63 -7.30 -14.30
N PHE A 131 -23.48 -6.35 -13.37
CA PHE A 131 -22.65 -6.53 -12.18
C PHE A 131 -23.17 -7.68 -11.30
N MET A 132 -24.48 -7.76 -11.05
CA MET A 132 -25.04 -8.84 -10.24
C MET A 132 -24.79 -10.21 -10.87
N CYS A 133 -24.96 -10.35 -12.19
CA CYS A 133 -24.61 -11.59 -12.90
C CYS A 133 -23.13 -11.95 -12.72
N ARG A 134 -22.23 -10.96 -12.78
CA ARG A 134 -20.79 -11.15 -12.55
C ARG A 134 -20.50 -11.57 -11.11
N ALA A 135 -21.14 -10.95 -10.12
CA ALA A 135 -20.98 -11.32 -8.71
C ALA A 135 -21.48 -12.75 -8.43
N VAL A 136 -22.60 -13.15 -9.05
CA VAL A 136 -23.08 -14.54 -9.01
C VAL A 136 -22.03 -15.49 -9.61
N GLN A 137 -21.42 -15.13 -10.74
CA GLN A 137 -20.37 -15.92 -11.37
C GLN A 137 -19.16 -16.11 -10.44
N TYR A 138 -18.75 -15.06 -9.72
CA TYR A 138 -17.69 -15.15 -8.70
C TYR A 138 -18.04 -16.16 -7.61
N CYS A 139 -19.27 -16.10 -7.08
CA CYS A 139 -19.68 -17.03 -6.05
C CYS A 139 -19.72 -18.49 -6.55
N LEU A 140 -20.16 -18.71 -7.80
CA LEU A 140 -20.11 -20.03 -8.43
C LEU A 140 -18.67 -20.53 -8.65
N ASN A 141 -17.73 -19.64 -8.98
CA ASN A 141 -16.31 -20.00 -9.08
C ASN A 141 -15.71 -20.40 -7.73
N VAL A 142 -16.08 -19.69 -6.65
CA VAL A 142 -15.72 -20.09 -5.28
C VAL A 142 -16.30 -21.46 -4.96
N TYR A 143 -17.58 -21.71 -5.27
CA TYR A 143 -18.21 -23.02 -5.07
C TYR A 143 -17.52 -24.13 -5.88
N ARG A 144 -17.17 -23.89 -7.14
CA ARG A 144 -16.43 -24.87 -7.96
C ARG A 144 -15.06 -25.21 -7.37
N ARG A 145 -14.36 -24.20 -6.83
CA ARG A 145 -13.01 -24.38 -6.26
C ARG A 145 -13.03 -25.05 -4.89
N PHE A 146 -14.10 -24.87 -4.12
CA PHE A 146 -14.09 -25.18 -2.69
C PHE A 146 -15.31 -25.93 -2.16
N HIS A 147 -16.32 -26.17 -3.00
CA HIS A 147 -17.58 -26.83 -2.66
C HIS A 147 -18.37 -26.18 -1.52
N ILE A 148 -18.17 -24.87 -1.31
CA ILE A 148 -18.82 -24.07 -0.27
C ILE A 148 -19.32 -22.77 -0.91
N PHE A 149 -20.58 -22.42 -0.65
CA PHE A 149 -21.12 -21.13 -1.06
C PHE A 149 -20.53 -20.01 -0.19
N PRO A 150 -20.06 -18.90 -0.78
CA PRO A 150 -19.52 -17.79 0.00
C PRO A 150 -20.60 -16.88 0.58
N ILE A 151 -20.20 -15.98 1.47
CA ILE A 151 -20.94 -14.74 1.72
C ILE A 151 -20.47 -13.69 0.71
N LEU A 152 -21.42 -13.04 0.05
CA LEU A 152 -21.18 -11.90 -0.82
C LEU A 152 -21.54 -10.61 -0.08
N LEU A 153 -20.58 -9.68 0.04
CA LEU A 153 -20.80 -8.34 0.56
C LEU A 153 -20.57 -7.31 -0.54
N ILE A 154 -21.56 -6.48 -0.80
CA ILE A 154 -21.54 -5.44 -1.83
C ILE A 154 -21.60 -4.08 -1.15
N VAL A 155 -20.63 -3.20 -1.43
CA VAL A 155 -20.72 -1.79 -1.04
C VAL A 155 -21.03 -0.96 -2.28
N CYS A 156 -22.25 -0.44 -2.37
CA CYS A 156 -22.70 0.41 -3.46
C CYS A 156 -22.43 1.88 -3.12
N THR A 157 -21.43 2.49 -3.77
CA THR A 157 -20.94 3.83 -3.40
C THR A 157 -21.75 4.97 -3.99
N SER A 158 -22.49 4.78 -5.09
CA SER A 158 -23.35 5.81 -5.70
C SER A 158 -24.84 5.44 -5.70
N LYS A 159 -25.27 4.55 -6.60
CA LYS A 159 -26.68 4.23 -6.82
C LYS A 159 -26.92 2.87 -7.44
N THR A 160 -28.14 2.37 -7.34
CA THR A 160 -28.62 1.24 -8.13
C THR A 160 -29.09 1.71 -9.51
N GLU A 161 -28.94 0.87 -10.53
CA GLU A 161 -29.37 1.16 -11.90
C GLU A 161 -30.88 1.36 -11.99
N SER A 162 -31.64 0.53 -11.29
CA SER A 162 -33.09 0.61 -11.23
C SER A 162 -33.61 0.55 -9.80
N LYS A 163 -34.79 1.15 -9.58
CA LYS A 163 -35.50 1.06 -8.31
C LYS A 163 -35.91 -0.39 -8.01
N ALA A 164 -36.36 -1.12 -9.04
CA ALA A 164 -36.74 -2.53 -8.93
C ALA A 164 -35.59 -3.39 -8.38
N LEU A 165 -34.37 -3.20 -8.89
CA LEU A 165 -33.19 -3.90 -8.41
C LEU A 165 -32.85 -3.55 -6.95
N GLY A 166 -32.95 -2.28 -6.57
CA GLY A 166 -32.77 -1.85 -5.17
C GLY A 166 -33.84 -2.42 -4.23
N GLU A 167 -35.09 -2.54 -4.69
CA GLU A 167 -36.21 -3.07 -3.91
C GLU A 167 -36.08 -4.57 -3.59
N LEU A 168 -35.22 -5.31 -4.30
CA LEU A 168 -34.91 -6.72 -3.99
C LEU A 168 -34.10 -6.88 -2.71
N PHE A 169 -33.46 -5.82 -2.24
CA PHE A 169 -32.65 -5.82 -1.02
C PHE A 169 -33.45 -5.24 0.14
N LYS A 170 -33.60 -6.01 1.22
CA LYS A 170 -34.39 -5.64 2.40
C LYS A 170 -33.52 -5.55 3.65
N PRO A 171 -33.77 -4.59 4.56
CA PRO A 171 -33.06 -4.50 5.84
C PRO A 171 -33.20 -5.77 6.67
N ILE A 172 -32.13 -6.20 7.35
CA ILE A 172 -32.20 -7.28 8.33
C ILE A 172 -32.60 -6.76 9.72
N GLN A 173 -33.36 -7.55 10.48
CA GLN A 173 -33.98 -7.11 11.74
C GLN A 173 -32.99 -6.53 12.77
N ASN A 174 -31.79 -7.12 12.90
CA ASN A 174 -30.80 -6.71 13.91
C ASN A 174 -29.78 -5.67 13.41
N LYS A 175 -29.75 -5.41 12.10
CA LYS A 175 -28.82 -4.46 11.46
C LYS A 175 -29.52 -3.84 10.26
N SER A 176 -30.42 -2.90 10.52
CA SER A 176 -31.25 -2.33 9.45
C SER A 176 -30.46 -1.51 8.40
N TYR A 177 -29.20 -1.18 8.66
CA TYR A 177 -28.28 -0.64 7.66
C TYR A 177 -27.80 -1.68 6.63
N LEU A 178 -27.80 -2.97 6.99
CA LEU A 178 -27.35 -4.08 6.16
C LEU A 178 -28.55 -4.66 5.42
N LEU A 179 -28.52 -4.55 4.10
CA LEU A 179 -29.60 -5.03 3.24
C LEU A 179 -29.28 -6.42 2.73
N GLU A 180 -30.25 -7.32 2.66
CA GLU A 180 -30.09 -8.69 2.19
C GLU A 180 -31.06 -9.00 1.05
N THR A 181 -30.65 -9.87 0.13
CA THR A 181 -31.51 -10.39 -0.94
C THR A 181 -31.41 -11.92 -1.00
N PRO A 182 -32.47 -12.64 -1.43
CA PRO A 182 -32.41 -14.10 -1.59
C PRO A 182 -31.30 -14.55 -2.54
N CYS A 183 -30.46 -15.50 -2.10
CA CYS A 183 -29.27 -15.93 -2.85
C CYS A 183 -28.91 -17.41 -2.72
N CYS A 184 -29.83 -18.25 -2.23
CA CYS A 184 -29.57 -19.64 -1.81
C CYS A 184 -28.96 -20.55 -2.89
N HIS A 185 -29.00 -20.16 -4.18
CA HIS A 185 -28.43 -20.92 -5.28
C HIS A 185 -26.98 -20.55 -5.62
N PHE A 186 -26.43 -19.47 -5.06
CA PHE A 186 -25.08 -19.01 -5.37
C PHE A 186 -24.28 -18.50 -4.17
N ALA A 187 -24.92 -18.12 -3.06
CA ALA A 187 -24.25 -17.62 -1.86
C ALA A 187 -25.01 -18.05 -0.59
N THR A 188 -24.31 -18.10 0.55
CA THR A 188 -24.94 -18.30 1.85
C THR A 188 -25.77 -17.08 2.23
N ASN A 189 -25.21 -15.88 2.05
CA ASN A 189 -25.89 -14.61 2.20
C ASN A 189 -25.35 -13.63 1.14
N CYS A 190 -26.21 -12.73 0.68
CA CYS A 190 -25.87 -11.66 -0.24
C CYS A 190 -26.28 -10.33 0.38
N PHE A 191 -25.30 -9.63 0.94
CA PHE A 191 -25.50 -8.37 1.63
C PHE A 191 -25.13 -7.18 0.78
N MET A 192 -25.81 -6.06 1.01
CA MET A 192 -25.53 -4.78 0.41
C MET A 192 -25.54 -3.66 1.45
N LEU A 193 -24.54 -2.79 1.35
CA LEU A 193 -24.44 -1.52 2.05
C LEU A 193 -24.56 -0.39 1.02
N THR A 194 -25.37 0.61 1.34
CA THR A 194 -25.59 1.79 0.48
C THR A 194 -25.49 3.04 1.32
N LYS A 195 -25.23 4.19 0.71
CA LYS A 195 -25.29 5.48 1.41
C LYS A 195 -26.64 5.69 2.10
N GLN A 196 -27.74 5.36 1.41
CA GLN A 196 -29.10 5.54 1.93
C GLN A 196 -29.36 4.67 3.17
N SER A 197 -28.85 3.44 3.21
CA SER A 197 -29.07 2.51 4.33
C SER A 197 -28.26 2.87 5.58
N ILE A 198 -27.12 3.56 5.42
CA ILE A 198 -26.25 3.92 6.55
C ILE A 198 -26.47 5.34 7.10
N ASN A 199 -26.99 6.27 6.29
CA ASN A 199 -27.21 7.68 6.70
C ASN A 199 -27.93 7.85 8.06
N PRO A 200 -29.02 7.12 8.36
CA PRO A 200 -29.71 7.25 9.65
C PRO A 200 -28.82 6.99 10.88
N PHE A 201 -27.75 6.21 10.70
CA PHE A 201 -26.81 5.86 11.77
C PHE A 201 -25.66 6.86 11.90
N ILE A 202 -25.31 7.53 10.80
CA ILE A 202 -24.29 8.58 10.77
C ILE A 202 -24.83 9.83 11.46
N ASP A 203 -26.07 10.20 11.13
CA ASP A 203 -26.76 11.40 11.61
C ASP A 203 -27.18 11.32 13.08
N ASN A 204 -27.20 10.10 13.66
CA ASN A 204 -27.54 9.90 15.05
C ASN A 204 -26.38 10.29 15.97
N LEU A 205 -26.47 11.50 16.53
CA LEU A 205 -25.48 12.10 17.42
C LEU A 205 -25.42 11.47 18.82
N ASP A 206 -26.44 10.69 19.22
CA ASP A 206 -26.46 10.01 20.51
C ASP A 206 -25.58 8.75 20.52
N ILE A 207 -25.18 8.27 19.33
CA ILE A 207 -24.29 7.13 19.18
C ILE A 207 -22.85 7.61 19.29
N ASN A 208 -22.11 7.16 20.30
CA ASN A 208 -20.70 7.54 20.50
C ASN A 208 -19.74 6.94 19.47
N ALA A 209 -20.01 5.71 18.99
CA ALA A 209 -19.17 5.02 18.02
C ALA A 209 -20.05 4.31 16.99
N LEU A 210 -19.71 4.47 15.71
CA LEU A 210 -20.42 3.82 14.62
C LEU A 210 -20.18 2.31 14.67
N ASP A 211 -21.17 1.54 14.19
CA ASP A 211 -20.91 0.14 13.85
C ASP A 211 -19.76 0.09 12.82
N PRO A 212 -18.79 -0.83 12.96
CA PRO A 212 -17.64 -0.82 12.08
C PRO A 212 -17.99 -0.97 10.58
N LEU A 213 -19.06 -1.70 10.22
CA LEU A 213 -19.52 -1.79 8.82
C LEU A 213 -20.15 -0.48 8.34
N VAL A 214 -20.85 0.23 9.23
CA VAL A 214 -21.38 1.57 8.95
C VAL A 214 -20.22 2.54 8.72
N ALA A 215 -19.20 2.54 9.58
CA ALA A 215 -18.00 3.37 9.39
C ALA A 215 -17.25 3.05 8.09
N PHE A 216 -17.11 1.76 7.76
CA PHE A 216 -16.49 1.32 6.51
C PHE A 216 -17.27 1.77 5.28
N ALA A 217 -18.59 1.57 5.26
CA ALA A 217 -19.43 2.02 4.17
C ALA A 217 -19.49 3.55 4.08
N HIS A 218 -19.48 4.27 5.21
CA HIS A 218 -19.43 5.74 5.25
C HIS A 218 -18.14 6.27 4.64
N PHE A 219 -17.00 5.71 5.03
CA PHE A 219 -15.70 6.02 4.42
C PHE A 219 -15.75 5.89 2.89
N LEU A 220 -16.25 4.76 2.39
CA LEU A 220 -16.33 4.49 0.94
C LEU A 220 -17.36 5.34 0.19
N THR A 221 -18.55 5.55 0.77
CA THR A 221 -19.68 6.23 0.08
C THR A 221 -19.62 7.75 0.22
N SER A 222 -18.83 8.29 1.14
CA SER A 222 -18.65 9.73 1.32
C SER A 222 -17.83 10.38 0.20
N GLY A 223 -16.89 9.63 -0.40
CA GLY A 223 -15.96 10.13 -1.40
C GLY A 223 -15.05 11.25 -0.90
N GLN A 224 -14.90 11.44 0.42
CA GLN A 224 -14.14 12.55 0.97
C GLN A 224 -12.65 12.22 1.02
N GLN A 225 -11.81 13.08 0.44
CA GLN A 225 -10.36 12.85 0.37
C GLN A 225 -9.64 13.15 1.69
N SER A 226 -10.26 13.90 2.60
CA SER A 226 -9.66 14.27 3.87
C SER A 226 -10.61 13.97 5.01
N ILE A 227 -10.05 13.53 6.14
CA ILE A 227 -10.82 13.21 7.33
C ILE A 227 -11.58 14.43 7.87
N ILE A 228 -11.05 15.66 7.72
CA ILE A 228 -11.75 16.87 8.20
C ILE A 228 -12.99 17.23 7.38
N SER A 229 -13.14 16.61 6.20
CA SER A 229 -14.27 16.82 5.29
C SER A 229 -15.38 15.79 5.49
N ILE A 230 -15.13 14.68 6.19
CA ILE A 230 -16.13 13.65 6.46
C ILE A 230 -16.91 13.97 7.74
N ASP A 231 -18.20 13.65 7.74
CA ASP A 231 -18.97 13.61 8.98
C ASP A 231 -18.47 12.46 9.85
N ARG A 232 -18.60 12.58 11.17
CA ARG A 232 -18.10 11.57 12.13
C ARG A 232 -16.59 11.34 12.01
N TRP A 233 -15.83 12.39 11.69
CA TRP A 233 -14.36 12.38 11.63
C TRP A 233 -13.70 11.99 12.97
N ASP A 234 -14.43 12.16 14.07
CA ASP A 234 -14.08 11.79 15.44
C ASP A 234 -14.32 10.30 15.76
N ASP A 235 -14.98 9.56 14.86
CA ASP A 235 -15.14 8.12 15.02
C ASP A 235 -13.78 7.39 14.88
N PRO A 236 -13.43 6.50 15.82
CA PRO A 236 -12.14 5.83 15.81
C PRO A 236 -11.95 4.89 14.62
N THR A 237 -13.04 4.29 14.11
CA THR A 237 -13.00 3.40 12.95
C THR A 237 -12.80 4.20 11.68
N VAL A 238 -13.54 5.30 11.50
CA VAL A 238 -13.35 6.23 10.38
C VAL A 238 -11.91 6.77 10.38
N THR A 239 -11.42 7.19 11.55
CA THR A 239 -10.04 7.65 11.71
C THR A 239 -9.03 6.59 11.27
N LYS A 240 -9.22 5.34 11.71
CA LYS A 240 -8.31 4.25 11.38
C LYS A 240 -8.35 3.89 9.89
N LEU A 241 -9.53 3.96 9.24
CA LEU A 241 -9.66 3.75 7.80
C LEU A 241 -8.91 4.81 6.98
N TYR A 242 -8.97 6.08 7.38
CA TYR A 242 -8.17 7.14 6.73
C TYR A 242 -6.66 6.95 6.95
N LEU A 243 -6.23 6.49 8.13
CA LEU A 243 -4.82 6.15 8.37
C LEU A 243 -4.36 5.01 7.46
N VAL A 244 -5.15 3.94 7.36
CA VAL A 244 -4.86 2.83 6.45
C VAL A 244 -4.77 3.33 5.01
N ALA A 245 -5.74 4.14 4.56
CA ALA A 245 -5.71 4.72 3.22
C ALA A 245 -4.45 5.55 2.98
N MET A 246 -4.10 6.45 3.89
CA MET A 246 -2.88 7.27 3.81
C MET A 246 -1.61 6.41 3.72
N GLU A 247 -1.47 5.40 4.57
CA GLU A 247 -0.31 4.49 4.55
C GLU A 247 -0.22 3.70 3.25
N MET A 248 -1.36 3.23 2.70
CA MET A 248 -1.37 2.50 1.43
C MET A 248 -0.98 3.41 0.26
N VAL A 249 -1.47 4.65 0.21
CA VAL A 249 -1.10 5.62 -0.84
C VAL A 249 0.38 5.99 -0.77
N LYS A 250 0.94 6.19 0.44
CA LYS A 250 2.37 6.46 0.60
C LYS A 250 3.22 5.31 0.04
N LYS A 251 2.89 4.07 0.39
CA LYS A 251 3.59 2.88 -0.12
C LYS A 251 3.49 2.73 -1.64
N ASP A 252 2.32 3.00 -2.21
CA ASP A 252 2.11 2.91 -3.66
C ASP A 252 2.95 3.97 -4.40
N ARG A 253 3.02 5.19 -3.87
CA ARG A 253 3.86 6.27 -4.41
C ARG A 253 5.35 6.00 -4.27
N GLU A 254 5.79 5.44 -3.14
CA GLU A 254 7.18 5.00 -2.96
C GLU A 254 7.55 3.97 -4.04
N ALA A 255 6.69 2.97 -4.26
CA ALA A 255 6.92 1.96 -5.29
C ALA A 255 6.94 2.55 -6.73
N GLU A 256 6.11 3.55 -7.03
CA GLU A 256 6.17 4.27 -8.31
C GLU A 256 7.45 5.10 -8.45
N ASN A 257 7.89 5.79 -7.38
CA ASN A 257 9.14 6.54 -7.38
C ASN A 257 10.35 5.63 -7.65
N ASP A 258 10.39 4.44 -7.03
CA ASP A 258 11.45 3.45 -7.27
C ASP A 258 11.52 3.02 -8.75
N LYS A 259 10.36 2.86 -9.40
CA LYS A 259 10.30 2.55 -10.85
C LYS A 259 10.82 3.70 -11.69
N VAL A 260 10.46 4.94 -11.35
CA VAL A 260 10.93 6.14 -12.06
C VAL A 260 12.45 6.29 -11.90
N GLU A 261 12.99 6.10 -10.69
CA GLU A 261 14.43 6.16 -10.43
C GLU A 261 15.19 5.06 -11.21
N ALA A 262 14.63 3.85 -11.26
CA ALA A 262 15.18 2.77 -12.07
C ALA A 262 15.22 3.13 -13.57
N LEU A 263 14.15 3.74 -14.10
CA LEU A 263 14.11 4.21 -15.49
C LEU A 263 15.11 5.33 -15.76
N GLN A 264 15.23 6.30 -14.86
CA GLN A 264 16.24 7.36 -14.96
C GLN A 264 17.65 6.78 -15.01
N THR A 265 17.95 5.81 -14.15
CA THR A 265 19.25 5.12 -14.13
C THR A 265 19.52 4.41 -15.46
N ILE A 266 18.53 3.74 -16.04
CA ILE A 266 18.66 3.07 -17.34
C ILE A 266 18.91 4.09 -18.45
N CYS A 267 18.18 5.21 -18.47
CA CYS A 267 18.35 6.28 -19.44
C CYS A 267 19.75 6.91 -19.35
N GLN A 268 20.22 7.22 -18.13
CA GLN A 268 21.56 7.77 -17.90
C GLN A 268 22.66 6.79 -18.35
N ALA A 269 22.56 5.52 -17.97
CA ALA A 269 23.50 4.49 -18.40
C ALA A 269 23.54 4.35 -19.93
N THR A 270 22.38 4.41 -20.58
CA THR A 270 22.25 4.35 -22.04
C THR A 270 22.86 5.57 -22.71
N GLN A 271 22.60 6.77 -22.19
CA GLN A 271 23.18 8.02 -22.68
C GLN A 271 24.71 7.99 -22.61
N ILE A 272 25.27 7.66 -21.44
CA ILE A 272 26.73 7.54 -21.24
C ILE A 272 27.33 6.53 -22.24
N GLN A 273 26.62 5.43 -22.51
CA GLN A 273 27.11 4.44 -23.46
C GLN A 273 27.14 4.97 -24.90
N PHE A 274 26.14 5.73 -25.31
CA PHE A 274 26.15 6.40 -26.62
C PHE A 274 27.24 7.46 -26.73
N GLU A 275 27.46 8.25 -25.67
CA GLU A 275 28.55 9.24 -25.61
C GLU A 275 29.93 8.57 -25.75
N LYS A 276 30.14 7.42 -25.09
CA LYS A 276 31.38 6.61 -25.25
C LYS A 276 31.57 6.11 -26.68
N ILE A 277 30.50 5.68 -27.35
CA ILE A 277 30.56 5.24 -28.75
C ILE A 277 30.91 6.43 -29.65
N LEU A 278 30.18 7.54 -29.53
CA LEU A 278 30.36 8.73 -30.36
C LEU A 278 31.75 9.35 -30.20
N SER A 279 32.28 9.40 -28.98
CA SER A 279 33.61 9.94 -28.71
C SER A 279 34.76 9.06 -29.21
N THR A 280 34.52 7.78 -29.53
CA THR A 280 35.57 6.84 -29.97
C THR A 280 35.41 6.32 -31.38
N ILE A 281 34.28 6.57 -32.05
CA ILE A 281 33.98 5.95 -33.35
C ILE A 281 34.95 6.33 -34.47
N PHE A 282 35.45 7.57 -34.46
CA PHE A 282 36.41 8.05 -35.47
C PHE A 282 37.86 7.70 -35.12
N ASP A 283 38.23 7.77 -33.84
CA ASP A 283 39.61 7.57 -33.39
C ASP A 283 39.97 6.09 -33.16
N ASN A 284 39.02 5.30 -32.65
CA ASN A 284 39.22 3.88 -32.35
C ASN A 284 37.94 3.05 -32.60
N PRO A 285 37.67 2.70 -33.87
CA PRO A 285 36.45 1.96 -34.24
C PRO A 285 36.28 0.63 -33.51
N LYS A 286 37.37 -0.08 -33.20
CA LYS A 286 37.31 -1.35 -32.44
C LYS A 286 36.84 -1.15 -31.00
N GLN A 287 37.21 -0.04 -30.38
CA GLN A 287 36.75 0.30 -29.03
C GLN A 287 35.30 0.77 -29.03
N ALA A 288 34.90 1.57 -30.02
CA ALA A 288 33.51 1.95 -30.22
C ALA A 288 32.59 0.72 -30.42
N GLN A 289 33.04 -0.28 -31.19
CA GLN A 289 32.33 -1.54 -31.34
C GLN A 289 32.18 -2.28 -30.02
N ARG A 290 33.22 -2.34 -29.18
CA ARG A 290 33.14 -2.95 -27.83
C ARG A 290 32.13 -2.23 -26.95
N TYR A 291 32.05 -0.90 -27.02
CA TYR A 291 31.03 -0.15 -26.30
C TYR A 291 29.61 -0.45 -26.84
N ALA A 292 29.44 -0.54 -28.16
CA ALA A 292 28.15 -0.93 -28.73
C ALA A 292 27.72 -2.33 -28.27
N ASP A 293 28.63 -3.30 -28.28
CA ASP A 293 28.36 -4.67 -27.81
C ASP A 293 28.02 -4.71 -26.32
N ALA A 294 28.76 -3.97 -25.48
CA ALA A 294 28.46 -3.86 -24.05
C ALA A 294 27.08 -3.25 -23.79
N GLY A 295 26.70 -2.21 -24.54
CA GLY A 295 25.36 -1.62 -24.49
C GLY A 295 24.28 -2.64 -24.86
N ARG A 296 24.49 -3.39 -25.95
CA ARG A 296 23.58 -4.47 -26.38
C ARG A 296 23.41 -5.54 -25.30
N HIS A 297 24.50 -5.95 -24.66
CA HIS A 297 24.46 -6.94 -23.57
C HIS A 297 23.71 -6.41 -22.34
N TYR A 298 23.96 -5.15 -21.96
CA TYR A 298 23.24 -4.50 -20.86
C TYR A 298 21.73 -4.45 -21.13
N SER A 299 21.31 -3.97 -22.30
CA SER A 299 19.88 -3.92 -22.68
C SER A 299 19.24 -5.31 -22.71
N ALA A 300 19.95 -6.33 -23.22
CA ALA A 300 19.47 -7.71 -23.22
C ALA A 300 19.30 -8.26 -21.79
N SER A 301 20.21 -7.93 -20.88
CA SER A 301 20.13 -8.32 -19.47
C SER A 301 18.95 -7.66 -18.76
N LEU A 302 18.77 -6.35 -18.94
CA LEU A 302 17.61 -5.63 -18.42
C LEU A 302 16.30 -6.22 -18.93
N LYS A 303 16.20 -6.49 -20.24
CA LYS A 303 15.02 -7.12 -20.82
C LYS A 303 14.69 -8.45 -20.13
N ARG A 304 15.67 -9.35 -19.96
CA ARG A 304 15.47 -10.61 -19.25
C ARG A 304 15.01 -10.40 -17.80
N LYS A 305 15.60 -9.44 -17.09
CA LYS A 305 15.22 -9.10 -15.71
C LYS A 305 13.77 -8.67 -15.62
N TYR A 306 13.33 -7.75 -16.48
CA TYR A 306 11.95 -7.26 -16.48
C TYR A 306 10.94 -8.29 -17.00
N ASP A 307 11.31 -9.12 -17.98
CA ASP A 307 10.48 -10.24 -18.45
C ASP A 307 10.27 -11.27 -17.33
N ALA A 308 11.31 -11.58 -16.55
CA ALA A 308 11.22 -12.46 -15.38
C ALA A 308 10.33 -11.88 -14.27
N MET A 309 10.42 -10.58 -14.01
CA MET A 309 9.55 -9.88 -13.06
C MET A 309 8.08 -9.91 -13.51
N LYS A 310 7.82 -9.77 -14.81
CA LYS A 310 6.47 -9.83 -15.39
C LYS A 310 5.82 -11.22 -15.27
N GLN A 311 6.62 -12.28 -15.19
CA GLN A 311 6.15 -13.66 -15.11
C GLN A 311 6.10 -14.23 -13.68
N GLY A 312 6.45 -13.43 -12.65
CA GLY A 312 6.36 -13.86 -11.25
C GLY A 312 7.32 -15.00 -10.85
N SER A 313 8.34 -15.30 -11.67
CA SER A 313 9.26 -16.42 -11.45
C SER A 313 10.48 -15.99 -10.63
N SER A 314 10.57 -16.42 -9.36
CA SER A 314 11.77 -16.25 -8.53
C SER A 314 12.87 -17.24 -8.91
N ASN A 315 13.49 -17.09 -10.07
CA ASN A 315 14.74 -17.76 -10.39
C ASN A 315 15.82 -16.71 -10.63
N THR A 316 16.82 -16.70 -9.74
CA THR A 316 18.04 -15.89 -9.81
C THR A 316 18.78 -16.17 -11.12
N PRO A 317 19.12 -15.15 -11.94
CA PRO A 317 20.01 -15.36 -13.08
C PRO A 317 21.45 -15.61 -12.61
N PRO A 318 22.23 -16.44 -13.31
CA PRO A 318 23.62 -16.68 -12.99
C PRO A 318 24.46 -15.42 -13.18
N GLU A 319 25.32 -15.18 -12.20
CA GLU A 319 26.38 -14.19 -12.20
C GLU A 319 27.45 -14.57 -13.23
N ALA A 320 27.67 -13.70 -14.23
CA ALA A 320 28.96 -13.42 -14.85
C ALA A 320 28.78 -12.48 -16.05
N THR A 321 28.99 -11.18 -15.86
CA THR A 321 29.72 -10.36 -16.84
C THR A 321 30.17 -9.05 -16.22
N THR A 322 31.39 -8.67 -16.58
CA THR A 322 32.15 -7.48 -16.15
C THR A 322 31.27 -6.23 -16.08
N PRO A 323 31.31 -5.44 -14.97
CA PRO A 323 30.55 -4.21 -14.87
C PRO A 323 30.99 -3.21 -15.94
N MET A 324 30.00 -2.48 -16.46
CA MET A 324 30.24 -1.22 -17.14
C MET A 324 30.99 -0.31 -16.16
N GLU A 325 32.24 0.04 -16.45
CA GLU A 325 32.96 1.04 -15.65
C GLU A 325 32.22 2.38 -15.79
N LEU A 326 31.50 2.74 -14.72
CA LEU A 326 31.08 4.12 -14.47
C LEU A 326 32.34 4.93 -14.24
N SER A 327 32.58 5.90 -15.11
CA SER A 327 33.55 6.95 -14.87
C SER A 327 33.06 7.78 -13.68
N LYS A 328 33.87 7.84 -12.62
CA LYS A 328 33.66 8.73 -11.47
C LYS A 328 33.75 10.18 -11.92
N VAL A 329 32.63 10.91 -12.01
CA VAL A 329 32.53 12.37 -11.73
C VAL A 329 31.08 12.73 -11.36
N PHE A 330 30.90 13.05 -10.08
CA PHE A 330 29.94 13.95 -9.40
C PHE A 330 28.40 13.71 -9.34
N ASP A 331 28.02 13.25 -8.15
CA ASP A 331 26.97 13.68 -7.20
C ASP A 331 25.48 13.66 -7.56
N GLY A 332 24.80 12.68 -6.97
CA GLY A 332 23.35 12.68 -6.78
C GLY A 332 22.78 11.67 -5.78
N ALA A 333 23.58 10.87 -5.06
CA ALA A 333 23.09 10.00 -3.98
C ALA A 333 24.25 9.41 -3.16
N SER A 334 24.95 10.22 -2.37
CA SER A 334 25.98 9.68 -1.46
C SER A 334 26.11 10.45 -0.16
N CYS A 335 25.02 10.56 0.60
CA CYS A 335 25.09 11.26 1.89
C CYS A 335 25.26 10.33 3.11
N SER A 336 25.08 9.00 2.98
CA SER A 336 25.14 8.10 4.15
C SER A 336 26.35 7.14 4.15
N THR A 337 26.73 6.60 3.00
CA THR A 337 27.85 5.64 2.89
C THR A 337 29.22 6.33 2.75
N ASN A 338 29.31 7.47 2.06
CA ASN A 338 30.57 8.22 1.93
C ASN A 338 31.09 8.74 3.27
N PHE A 339 30.23 9.25 4.15
CA PHE A 339 30.65 9.81 5.45
C PHE A 339 31.22 8.75 6.41
N LYS A 340 30.72 7.50 6.36
CA LYS A 340 31.27 6.39 7.16
C LYS A 340 32.61 5.91 6.62
N ASN A 341 32.75 5.87 5.29
CA ASN A 341 33.96 5.42 4.61
C ASN A 341 35.12 6.42 4.75
N GLU A 342 34.83 7.72 4.72
CA GLU A 342 35.82 8.77 4.95
C GLU A 342 36.37 8.74 6.38
N LYS A 343 35.50 8.56 7.39
CA LYS A 343 35.92 8.37 8.79
C LYS A 343 36.82 7.16 8.99
N LEU A 344 36.57 6.06 8.26
CA LEU A 344 37.42 4.88 8.29
C LEU A 344 38.81 5.17 7.74
N VAL A 345 38.91 5.82 6.57
CA VAL A 345 40.20 6.14 5.94
C VAL A 345 41.02 7.09 6.81
N VAL A 346 40.37 8.13 7.36
CA VAL A 346 41.01 9.07 8.30
C VAL A 346 41.52 8.33 9.53
N PHE A 347 40.69 7.48 10.16
CA PHE A 347 41.10 6.74 11.35
C PHE A 347 42.30 5.82 11.08
N VAL A 348 42.27 5.04 10.00
CA VAL A 348 43.36 4.11 9.65
C VAL A 348 44.66 4.87 9.33
N ASN A 349 44.58 6.03 8.67
CA ASN A 349 45.74 6.87 8.39
C ASN A 349 46.33 7.47 9.67
N THR A 350 45.51 8.00 10.56
CA THR A 350 45.95 8.52 11.87
C THR A 350 46.56 7.43 12.73
N TRP A 351 45.96 6.23 12.76
CA TRP A 351 46.50 5.09 13.48
C TRP A 351 47.88 4.69 12.95
N LYS A 352 48.06 4.70 11.62
CA LYS A 352 49.33 4.39 10.96
C LYS A 352 50.41 5.45 11.24
N GLN A 353 50.04 6.72 11.37
CA GLN A 353 50.99 7.78 11.74
C GLN A 353 51.43 7.68 13.20
N ASN A 354 50.54 7.22 14.09
CA ASN A 354 50.82 7.10 15.52
C ASN A 354 51.54 5.81 15.93
N ASN A 355 51.59 4.80 15.04
CA ASN A 355 52.24 3.52 15.29
C ASN A 355 53.38 3.31 14.31
N ASN A 356 54.62 3.45 14.79
CA ASN A 356 55.82 3.24 13.98
C ASN A 356 56.00 1.76 13.63
N GLY A 357 56.15 1.47 12.34
CA GLY A 357 56.43 0.12 11.83
C GLY A 357 55.43 -0.39 10.79
N ARG A 358 55.49 -1.69 10.50
CA ARG A 358 54.59 -2.32 9.52
C ARG A 358 53.17 -2.38 10.09
N MET A 359 52.18 -2.00 9.28
CA MET A 359 50.77 -1.92 9.67
C MET A 359 50.26 -3.23 10.28
N ASN A 360 49.85 -3.18 11.55
CA ASN A 360 49.18 -4.28 12.23
C ASN A 360 47.65 -4.11 12.13
N TRP A 361 47.07 -4.72 11.09
CA TRP A 361 45.65 -4.61 10.78
C TRP A 361 44.73 -5.16 11.87
N SER A 362 45.17 -6.19 12.61
CA SER A 362 44.40 -6.75 13.70
C SER A 362 44.32 -5.80 14.89
N ALA A 363 45.44 -5.18 15.27
CA ALA A 363 45.46 -4.17 16.34
C ALA A 363 44.65 -2.91 15.99
N CYS A 364 44.79 -2.43 14.75
CA CYS A 364 44.03 -1.27 14.25
C CYS A 364 42.51 -1.55 14.23
N TRP A 365 42.10 -2.75 13.81
CA TRP A 365 40.69 -3.14 13.79
C TRP A 365 40.10 -3.23 15.20
N GLU A 366 40.80 -3.85 16.15
CA GLU A 366 40.35 -3.93 17.55
C GLU A 366 40.16 -2.53 18.16
N GLU A 367 41.11 -1.62 17.93
CA GLU A 367 41.02 -0.25 18.47
C GLU A 367 39.87 0.55 17.85
N GLY A 368 39.64 0.42 16.54
CA GLY A 368 38.50 1.07 15.89
C GLY A 368 37.15 0.46 16.26
N LYS A 369 37.10 -0.85 16.59
CA LYS A 369 35.90 -1.48 17.15
C LYS A 369 35.56 -0.93 18.53
N LYS A 370 36.56 -0.76 19.41
CA LYS A 370 36.37 -0.13 20.73
C LYS A 370 35.83 1.30 20.65
N LYS A 371 36.15 2.02 19.57
CA LYS A 371 35.64 3.38 19.29
C LYS A 371 34.31 3.40 18.53
N GLY A 372 33.68 2.23 18.30
CA GLY A 372 32.40 2.11 17.60
C GLY A 372 32.47 2.38 16.09
N LEU A 373 33.68 2.46 15.51
CA LEU A 373 33.87 2.83 14.11
C LEU A 373 33.74 1.63 13.16
N PHE A 374 33.95 0.41 13.64
CA PHE A 374 34.04 -0.81 12.83
C PHE A 374 32.97 -1.87 13.16
N THR A 375 31.75 -1.44 13.47
CA THR A 375 30.63 -2.35 13.81
C THR A 375 30.20 -3.24 12.65
N GLU A 376 30.41 -2.80 11.41
CA GLU A 376 29.99 -3.49 10.18
C GLU A 376 31.07 -4.44 9.61
N TYR A 377 32.31 -4.39 10.12
CA TYR A 377 33.41 -5.23 9.64
C TYR A 377 33.59 -6.45 10.53
N SER A 378 33.40 -7.65 9.96
CA SER A 378 33.47 -8.91 10.69
C SER A 378 34.89 -9.30 11.11
N ASN A 379 35.93 -8.83 10.41
CA ASN A 379 37.34 -9.11 10.73
C ASN A 379 38.33 -8.06 10.16
N SER A 380 39.57 -8.10 10.65
CA SER A 380 40.66 -7.19 10.23
C SER A 380 41.06 -7.32 8.76
N HIS A 381 40.81 -8.48 8.13
CA HIS A 381 41.09 -8.70 6.72
C HIS A 381 40.10 -7.95 5.81
N SER A 382 38.84 -7.89 6.23
CA SER A 382 37.78 -7.13 5.54
C SER A 382 38.07 -5.63 5.59
N LEU A 383 38.50 -5.12 6.76
CA LEU A 383 38.95 -3.73 6.91
C LEU A 383 40.13 -3.40 5.98
N LYS A 384 41.13 -4.28 5.93
CA LYS A 384 42.30 -4.11 5.07
C LYS A 384 41.92 -4.04 3.58
N ASN A 385 41.09 -4.96 3.11
CA ASN A 385 40.68 -5.02 1.70
C ASN A 385 39.90 -3.77 1.29
N ILE A 386 39.04 -3.29 2.17
CA ILE A 386 38.22 -2.09 1.93
C ILE A 386 39.07 -0.83 1.93
N TYR A 387 40.01 -0.69 2.88
CA TYR A 387 40.96 0.42 2.87
C TYR A 387 41.81 0.47 1.59
N HIS A 388 42.31 -0.68 1.13
CA HIS A 388 43.10 -0.73 -0.11
C HIS A 388 42.26 -0.45 -1.35
N LYS A 389 41.02 -0.93 -1.39
CA LYS A 389 40.06 -0.60 -2.46
C LYS A 389 39.84 0.91 -2.51
N MET A 390 39.59 1.55 -1.37
CA MET A 390 39.39 2.99 -1.26
C MET A 390 40.63 3.79 -1.67
N LYS A 391 41.83 3.34 -1.30
CA LYS A 391 43.08 4.01 -1.67
C LYS A 391 43.39 3.90 -3.17
N ASN A 392 42.99 2.82 -3.82
CA ASN A 392 43.15 2.66 -5.27
C ASN A 392 42.05 3.39 -6.06
N ASP A 393 40.96 3.75 -5.38
CA ASP A 393 39.82 4.50 -5.89
C ASP A 393 39.95 6.03 -5.73
N SER A 394 40.97 6.50 -5.02
CA SER A 394 41.36 7.92 -4.86
C SER A 394 42.52 8.24 -5.79
#